data_AF-A0A7C9CEC5-F1
#
_entry.id   AF-A0A7C9CEC5-F1
#
_cell.length_a   1.000
_cell.length_b   1.000
_cell.length_c   1.000
_cell.angle_alpha   90.00
_cell.angle_beta   90.00
_cell.angle_gamma   90.00
#
_symmetry.space_group_name_H-M   'P 1'
#
loop_
_entity.id
_entity.type
_entity.pdbx_description
1 polymer ?
#
loop_
_entity_poly.entity_id
_entity_poly.type
_entity_poly.pdbx_seq_one_letter_code
_entity_poly.pdbx_strand_id
1 'polypeptide(L)'
;SSDLAGRHQPERASSFDPKFHSSSSYTKCSDPSSKGEKLDGADDESAQRRKARLERQKRTMERAAKALEEKNKRDLQAQKEQAARNMLADPLDAEVKRWSSGKEGNLRALLSTLQYILGSDSGWQAISLTDLVAPTAVRKAYKKATLCVHPDKLQQRGATIQQKYICEKVFDLLKEAWSKFSPDER
;
A
#
# COMPACT_ATOMS: atom_id res chain seq x y z
N SER A 1 -56.75 31.24 -7.04
CA SER A 1 -56.85 31.38 -5.59
C SER A 1 -56.37 30.13 -4.91
N SER A 2 -55.78 30.33 -3.74
CA SER A 2 -55.61 29.36 -2.65
C SER A 2 -54.32 28.54 -2.65
N ASP A 3 -53.37 29.05 -1.86
CA ASP A 3 -52.45 28.35 -0.95
C ASP A 3 -52.77 26.88 -0.63
N LEU A 4 -51.71 26.10 -0.38
CA LEU A 4 -51.51 25.44 0.94
C LEU A 4 -50.12 24.78 1.04
N ALA A 5 -49.42 25.18 2.09
CA ALA A 5 -48.10 24.71 2.49
C ALA A 5 -48.13 23.22 2.92
N GLY A 6 -47.26 22.41 2.32
CA GLY A 6 -46.97 21.05 2.75
C GLY A 6 -45.92 21.01 3.86
N ARG A 7 -46.37 20.92 5.12
CA ARG A 7 -45.57 20.40 6.24
C ARG A 7 -45.54 18.87 6.14
N HIS A 8 -44.34 18.29 6.13
CA HIS A 8 -44.15 16.89 6.51
C HIS A 8 -43.03 16.79 7.55
N GLN A 9 -43.37 16.31 8.74
CA GLN A 9 -42.44 15.93 9.80
C GLN A 9 -41.69 14.65 9.44
N PRO A 10 -40.54 14.40 10.08
CA PRO A 10 -40.36 13.09 10.68
C PRO A 10 -39.91 13.10 12.15
N GLU A 11 -40.61 12.21 12.86
CA GLU A 11 -40.41 11.55 14.15
C GLU A 11 -39.02 11.50 14.80
N ARG A 12 -39.07 11.50 16.14
CA ARG A 12 -38.02 11.15 17.11
C ARG A 12 -37.41 9.76 16.87
N ALA A 13 -36.09 9.68 17.00
CA ALA A 13 -35.43 8.53 17.60
C ALA A 13 -34.29 9.00 18.51
N SER A 14 -34.18 8.30 19.63
CA SER A 14 -33.49 8.63 20.87
C SER A 14 -31.98 8.37 20.86
N SER A 15 -31.24 9.27 21.51
CA SER A 15 -30.13 9.04 22.45
C SER A 15 -29.01 8.05 22.07
N PHE A 16 -27.79 8.57 21.89
CA PHE A 16 -26.60 8.23 22.71
C PHE A 16 -25.42 9.13 22.29
N ASP A 17 -25.05 10.10 23.14
CA ASP A 17 -23.88 10.96 22.96
C ASP A 17 -22.59 10.28 23.49
N PRO A 18 -21.51 10.20 22.70
CA PRO A 18 -20.18 9.96 23.24
C PRO A 18 -19.55 11.27 23.71
N LYS A 19 -19.40 11.41 25.04
CA LYS A 19 -18.66 12.50 25.70
C LYS A 19 -17.21 12.59 25.22
N PHE A 20 -16.91 13.55 24.35
CA PHE A 20 -15.54 14.00 24.12
C PHE A 20 -15.21 15.09 25.15
N HIS A 21 -14.35 14.75 26.13
CA HIS A 21 -13.86 15.71 27.10
C HIS A 21 -12.83 16.64 26.44
N SER A 22 -13.31 17.78 25.94
CA SER A 22 -12.46 18.88 25.49
C SER A 22 -11.98 19.66 26.71
N SER A 23 -10.80 19.30 27.22
CA SER A 23 -10.09 20.12 28.21
C SER A 23 -9.45 21.32 27.50
N SER A 24 -10.27 22.32 27.19
CA SER A 24 -9.83 23.65 26.77
C SER A 24 -9.32 24.42 28.00
N SER A 25 -8.06 24.22 28.37
CA SER A 25 -7.36 25.10 29.30
C SER A 25 -6.94 26.38 28.57
N TYR A 26 -7.84 27.37 28.53
CA TYR A 26 -7.45 28.74 28.29
C TYR A 26 -6.58 29.18 29.48
N THR A 27 -5.27 29.17 29.33
CA THR A 27 -4.39 29.83 30.30
C THR A 27 -4.56 31.33 30.12
N LYS A 28 -5.50 31.90 30.88
CA LYS A 28 -5.64 33.34 31.09
C LYS A 28 -4.34 33.83 31.72
N CYS A 29 -3.49 34.47 30.93
CA CYS A 29 -2.31 35.17 31.43
C CYS A 29 -2.79 36.39 32.21
N SER A 30 -2.78 36.29 33.54
CA SER A 30 -3.00 37.40 34.45
C SER A 30 -1.70 38.19 34.57
N ASP A 31 -1.70 39.44 34.10
CA ASP A 31 -0.67 40.44 34.41
C ASP A 31 -0.78 40.86 35.89
N PRO A 32 0.28 40.76 36.71
CA PRO A 32 0.33 41.47 37.98
C PRO A 32 0.86 42.89 37.75
N SER A 33 -0.02 43.87 37.92
CA SER A 33 0.35 45.29 38.09
C SER A 33 1.22 45.44 39.34
N SER A 34 2.52 45.69 39.15
CA SER A 34 3.42 46.14 40.23
C SER A 34 4.02 47.49 39.87
N LYS A 35 3.76 48.47 40.74
CA LYS A 35 4.18 49.87 40.65
C LYS A 35 5.58 49.96 41.26
N GLY A 36 6.58 50.36 40.48
CA GLY A 36 7.96 50.57 40.94
C GLY A 36 8.75 51.37 39.91
N GLU A 37 9.41 52.44 40.35
CA GLU A 37 9.92 53.54 39.54
C GLU A 37 11.31 53.30 38.92
N LYS A 38 11.58 54.02 37.82
CA LYS A 38 12.87 54.43 37.19
C LYS A 38 13.57 53.51 36.16
N LEU A 39 13.38 53.93 34.89
CA LEU A 39 14.36 54.34 33.86
C LEU A 39 15.52 53.41 33.42
N ASP A 40 15.59 53.28 32.08
CA ASP A 40 16.69 52.84 31.19
C ASP A 40 16.91 51.35 30.81
N GLY A 41 15.96 50.45 31.06
CA GLY A 41 16.08 49.04 30.64
C GLY A 41 14.99 48.48 29.71
N ALA A 42 13.93 49.25 29.42
CA ALA A 42 12.70 48.71 28.83
C ALA A 42 12.80 48.39 27.32
N ASP A 43 13.66 49.11 26.59
CA ASP A 43 13.81 48.95 25.15
C ASP A 43 14.57 47.64 24.79
N ASP A 44 15.61 47.32 25.57
CA ASP A 44 16.44 46.12 25.36
C ASP A 44 15.70 44.82 25.74
N GLU A 45 14.96 44.80 26.87
CA GLU A 45 14.12 43.67 27.27
C GLU A 45 12.98 43.42 26.24
N SER A 46 12.40 44.48 25.68
CA SER A 46 11.41 44.40 24.61
C SER A 46 12.00 43.86 23.29
N ALA A 47 13.21 44.31 22.93
CA ALA A 47 13.94 43.83 21.76
C ALA A 47 14.37 42.36 21.91
N GLN A 48 14.84 41.95 23.09
CA GLN A 48 15.18 40.57 23.41
C GLN A 48 13.96 39.64 23.31
N ARG A 49 12.79 40.07 23.84
CA ARG A 49 11.52 39.34 23.72
C ARG A 49 11.06 39.21 22.26
N ARG A 50 11.17 40.27 21.47
CA ARG A 50 10.87 40.25 20.02
C ARG A 50 11.79 39.29 19.27
N LYS A 51 13.10 39.31 19.56
CA LYS A 51 14.09 38.40 18.99
C LYS A 51 13.81 36.94 19.34
N ALA A 52 13.49 36.65 20.60
CA ALA A 52 13.14 35.30 21.06
C ALA A 52 11.86 34.75 20.38
N ARG A 53 10.85 35.60 20.15
CA ARG A 53 9.63 35.24 19.40
C ARG A 53 9.94 34.89 17.95
N LEU A 54 10.72 35.72 17.27
CA LEU A 54 11.13 35.50 15.88
C LEU A 54 11.98 34.23 15.74
N GLU A 55 12.88 33.96 16.69
CA GLU A 55 13.69 32.75 16.70
C GLU A 55 12.84 31.49 16.91
N ARG A 56 11.84 31.54 17.81
CA ARG A 56 10.88 30.43 17.98
C ARG A 56 10.06 30.20 16.72
N GLN A 57 9.54 31.27 16.09
CA GLN A 57 8.81 31.18 14.83
C GLN A 57 9.68 30.59 13.72
N LYS A 58 10.93 31.05 13.59
CA LYS A 58 11.90 30.54 12.63
C LYS A 58 12.16 29.05 12.82
N ARG A 59 12.39 28.59 14.06
CA ARG A 59 12.56 27.17 14.38
C ARG A 59 11.32 26.34 14.03
N THR A 60 10.12 26.86 14.29
CA THR A 60 8.87 26.19 13.91
C THR A 60 8.72 26.10 12.40
N MET A 61 8.96 27.20 11.67
CA MET A 61 8.90 27.23 10.21
C MET A 61 9.94 26.29 9.58
N GLU A 62 11.17 26.25 10.12
CA GLU A 62 12.23 25.36 9.66
C GLU A 62 11.88 23.89 9.89
N ARG A 63 11.34 23.54 11.07
CA ARG A 63 10.86 22.18 11.34
C ARG A 63 9.71 21.78 10.42
N ALA A 64 8.77 22.69 10.18
CA ALA A 64 7.66 22.47 9.26
C ALA A 64 8.15 22.29 7.81
N ALA A 65 9.09 23.14 7.36
CA ALA A 65 9.68 23.05 6.02
C ALA A 65 10.44 21.74 5.83
N LYS A 66 11.27 21.34 6.81
CA LYS A 66 12.00 20.07 6.77
C LYS A 66 11.06 18.87 6.75
N ALA A 67 10.02 18.87 7.59
CA ALA A 67 9.02 17.79 7.60
C ALA A 67 8.27 17.68 6.27
N LEU A 68 7.94 18.82 5.65
CA LEU A 68 7.30 18.86 4.33
C LEU A 68 8.24 18.32 3.24
N GLU A 69 9.50 18.73 3.26
CA GLU A 69 10.49 18.25 2.29
C GLU A 69 10.73 16.73 2.41
N GLU A 70 10.87 16.21 3.63
CA GLU A 70 11.04 14.77 3.87
C GLU A 70 9.82 13.96 3.41
N LYS A 71 8.62 14.46 3.67
CA LYS A 71 7.39 13.84 3.17
C LYS A 71 7.37 13.83 1.64
N ASN A 72 7.60 14.98 1.01
CA ASN A 72 7.61 15.10 -0.45
C ASN A 72 8.67 14.19 -1.09
N LYS A 73 9.84 14.03 -0.48
CA LYS A 73 10.88 13.10 -0.95
C LYS A 73 10.43 11.65 -0.90
N ARG A 74 9.78 11.22 0.19
CA ARG A 74 9.23 9.85 0.31
C ARG A 74 8.13 9.60 -0.72
N ASP A 75 7.22 10.56 -0.87
CA ASP A 75 6.11 10.47 -1.82
C ASP A 75 6.63 10.41 -3.26
N LEU A 76 7.62 11.23 -3.61
CA LEU A 76 8.27 11.21 -4.92
C LEU A 76 8.98 9.88 -5.20
N GLN A 77 9.65 9.31 -4.20
CA GLN A 77 10.31 8.01 -4.35
C GLN A 77 9.29 6.89 -4.59
N ALA A 78 8.19 6.87 -3.83
CA ALA A 78 7.11 5.91 -4.01
C ALA A 78 6.45 6.04 -5.39
N GLN A 79 6.22 7.28 -5.86
CA GLN A 79 5.69 7.53 -7.20
C GLN A 79 6.63 7.05 -8.30
N LYS A 80 7.94 7.27 -8.17
CA LYS A 80 8.92 6.78 -9.15
C LYS A 80 8.95 5.26 -9.21
N GLU A 81 8.93 4.58 -8.06
CA GLU A 81 8.87 3.11 -8.02
C GLU A 81 7.57 2.59 -8.64
N GLN A 82 6.44 3.21 -8.32
CA GLN A 82 5.15 2.82 -8.88
C GLN A 82 5.08 3.09 -10.40
N ALA A 83 5.60 4.22 -10.88
CA ALA A 83 5.66 4.52 -12.30
C ALA A 83 6.53 3.51 -13.06
N ALA A 84 7.68 3.13 -12.50
CA ALA A 84 8.53 2.09 -13.07
C ALA A 84 7.82 0.73 -13.12
N ARG A 85 7.08 0.37 -12.07
CA ARG A 85 6.24 -0.85 -12.07
C ARG A 85 5.16 -0.79 -13.14
N ASN A 86 4.44 0.32 -13.26
CA ASN A 86 3.36 0.49 -14.22
C ASN A 86 3.86 0.42 -15.67
N MET A 87 5.01 1.02 -15.97
CA MET A 87 5.62 0.93 -17.31
C MET A 87 6.00 -0.50 -17.70
N LEU A 88 6.37 -1.33 -16.72
CA LEU A 88 6.70 -2.73 -16.94
C LEU A 88 5.47 -3.65 -16.88
N ALA A 89 4.35 -3.21 -16.34
CA ALA A 89 3.16 -4.04 -16.18
C ALA A 89 2.60 -4.49 -17.53
N ASP A 90 2.40 -3.57 -18.47
CA ASP A 90 1.84 -3.87 -19.79
C ASP A 90 2.62 -4.96 -20.58
N PRO A 91 3.96 -4.86 -20.77
CA PRO A 91 4.70 -5.91 -21.47
C PRO A 91 4.71 -7.24 -20.70
N LEU A 92 4.75 -7.21 -19.37
CA LEU A 92 4.73 -8.44 -18.55
C LEU A 92 3.35 -9.11 -18.57
N ASP A 93 2.27 -8.33 -18.55
CA ASP A 93 0.91 -8.86 -18.70
C ASP A 93 0.71 -9.43 -20.09
N ALA A 94 1.21 -8.77 -21.14
CA ALA A 94 1.19 -9.31 -22.49
C ALA A 94 1.99 -10.62 -22.59
N GLU A 95 3.13 -10.72 -21.90
CA GLU A 95 3.92 -11.94 -21.80
C GLU A 95 3.15 -13.08 -21.14
N VAL A 96 2.63 -12.83 -19.93
CA VAL A 96 1.88 -13.83 -19.17
C VAL A 96 0.63 -14.27 -19.92
N LYS A 97 -0.11 -13.32 -20.52
CA LYS A 97 -1.31 -13.61 -21.31
C LYS A 97 -0.99 -14.43 -22.56
N ARG A 98 0.09 -14.09 -23.27
CA ARG A 98 0.53 -14.87 -24.43
C ARG A 98 0.95 -16.27 -24.03
N TRP A 99 1.64 -16.41 -22.90
CA TRP A 99 1.97 -17.71 -22.35
C TRP A 99 0.73 -18.48 -21.93
N SER A 100 -0.22 -17.91 -21.18
CA SER A 100 -1.40 -18.62 -20.68
C SER A 100 -2.44 -18.93 -21.75
N SER A 101 -2.47 -18.16 -22.84
CA SER A 101 -3.47 -18.29 -23.90
C SER A 101 -3.64 -19.73 -24.39
N GLY A 102 -4.89 -20.19 -24.41
CA GLY A 102 -5.26 -21.55 -24.84
C GLY A 102 -4.99 -22.66 -23.82
N LYS A 103 -4.37 -22.36 -22.67
CA LYS A 103 -4.15 -23.31 -21.56
C LYS A 103 -4.60 -22.80 -20.19
N GLU A 104 -5.29 -21.67 -20.14
CA GLU A 104 -5.97 -21.15 -18.95
C GLU A 104 -6.94 -22.20 -18.39
N GLY A 105 -6.89 -22.44 -17.07
CA GLY A 105 -7.69 -23.46 -16.42
C GLY A 105 -7.21 -24.91 -16.62
N ASN A 106 -6.28 -25.18 -17.55
CA ASN A 106 -5.70 -26.52 -17.72
C ASN A 106 -4.40 -26.65 -16.92
N LEU A 107 -4.53 -27.20 -15.71
CA LEU A 107 -3.42 -27.31 -14.78
C LEU A 107 -2.22 -28.11 -15.35
N ARG A 108 -2.48 -29.20 -16.10
CA ARG A 108 -1.40 -30.02 -16.68
C ARG A 108 -0.61 -29.23 -17.73
N ALA A 109 -1.31 -28.51 -18.60
CA ALA A 109 -0.68 -27.71 -19.63
C ALA A 109 0.17 -26.57 -19.04
N LEU A 110 -0.35 -25.87 -18.02
CA LEU A 110 0.39 -24.81 -17.32
C LEU A 110 1.67 -25.35 -16.65
N LEU A 111 1.57 -26.46 -15.92
CA LEU A 111 2.73 -27.06 -15.26
C LEU A 111 3.79 -27.54 -16.26
N SER A 112 3.39 -28.13 -17.38
CA SER A 112 4.33 -28.64 -18.39
C SER A 112 5.10 -27.55 -19.16
N THR A 113 4.65 -26.31 -19.08
CA THR A 113 5.20 -25.17 -19.84
C THR A 113 5.68 -24.02 -18.95
N LEU A 114 5.74 -24.23 -17.63
CA LEU A 114 6.10 -23.22 -16.65
C LEU A 114 7.56 -22.72 -16.79
N GLN A 115 8.45 -23.55 -17.33
CA GLN A 115 9.85 -23.21 -17.62
C GLN A 115 10.01 -22.03 -18.59
N TYR A 116 9.05 -21.83 -19.50
CA TYR A 116 9.14 -20.77 -20.51
C TYR A 116 8.84 -19.38 -19.94
N ILE A 117 8.07 -19.32 -18.83
CA ILE A 117 7.67 -18.05 -18.23
C ILE A 117 8.49 -17.70 -16.98
N LEU A 118 8.95 -18.69 -16.22
CA LEU A 118 9.74 -18.45 -15.01
C LEU A 118 11.25 -18.36 -15.25
N GLY A 119 11.74 -18.89 -16.37
CA GLY A 119 13.17 -18.91 -16.71
C GLY A 119 14.00 -19.88 -15.85
N SER A 120 15.31 -19.95 -16.12
CA SER A 120 16.26 -20.86 -15.46
C SER A 120 16.41 -20.61 -13.96
N ASP A 121 16.29 -19.35 -13.53
CA ASP A 121 16.63 -18.92 -12.17
C ASP A 121 15.50 -19.21 -11.16
N SER A 122 14.35 -19.66 -11.67
CA SER A 122 13.18 -20.04 -10.87
C SER A 122 13.33 -21.35 -10.11
N GLY A 123 14.39 -22.12 -10.37
CA GLY A 123 14.55 -23.48 -9.82
C GLY A 123 13.42 -24.43 -10.22
N TRP A 124 12.60 -24.07 -11.20
CA TRP A 124 11.61 -24.95 -11.79
C TRP A 124 12.29 -25.97 -12.69
N GLN A 125 11.90 -27.23 -12.56
CA GLN A 125 12.34 -28.30 -13.45
C GLN A 125 11.21 -28.58 -14.43
N ALA A 126 11.52 -28.58 -15.74
CA ALA A 126 10.55 -28.91 -16.76
C ALA A 126 9.99 -30.32 -16.54
N ILE A 127 8.67 -30.46 -16.63
CA ILE A 127 7.96 -31.73 -16.46
C ILE A 127 7.18 -31.99 -17.74
N SER A 128 7.30 -33.19 -18.31
CA SER A 128 6.58 -33.54 -19.53
C SER A 128 5.09 -33.81 -19.24
N LEU A 129 4.23 -33.69 -20.25
CA LEU A 129 2.82 -34.07 -20.10
C LEU A 129 2.65 -35.57 -19.78
N THR A 130 3.57 -36.42 -20.24
CA THR A 130 3.55 -37.86 -19.94
C THR A 130 3.80 -38.13 -18.45
N ASP A 131 4.58 -37.27 -17.78
CA ASP A 131 4.82 -37.36 -16.33
C ASP A 131 3.65 -36.80 -15.50
N LEU A 132 2.71 -36.07 -16.13
CA LEU A 132 1.55 -35.44 -15.51
C LEU A 132 0.23 -36.21 -15.76
N VAL A 133 0.31 -37.47 -16.18
CA VAL A 133 -0.87 -38.32 -16.39
C VAL A 133 -1.58 -38.61 -15.07
N ALA A 134 -0.83 -39.08 -14.06
CA ALA A 134 -1.38 -39.46 -12.77
C ALA A 134 -1.78 -38.23 -11.93
N PRO A 135 -2.98 -38.20 -11.31
CA PRO A 135 -3.39 -37.08 -10.45
C PRO A 135 -2.42 -36.80 -9.31
N THR A 136 -1.79 -37.83 -8.74
CA THR A 136 -0.75 -37.70 -7.71
C THR A 136 0.47 -36.91 -8.20
N ALA A 137 0.91 -37.13 -9.44
CA ALA A 137 2.01 -36.41 -10.07
C ALA A 137 1.65 -34.93 -10.30
N VAL A 138 0.43 -34.66 -10.77
CA VAL A 138 -0.09 -33.29 -10.93
C VAL A 138 -0.11 -32.54 -9.59
N ARG A 139 -0.62 -33.18 -8.52
CA ARG A 139 -0.64 -32.60 -7.17
C ARG A 139 0.77 -32.29 -6.65
N LYS A 140 1.74 -33.17 -6.90
CA LYS A 140 3.14 -32.96 -6.52
C LYS A 140 3.79 -31.81 -7.29
N ALA A 141 3.56 -31.75 -8.61
CA ALA A 141 4.06 -30.70 -9.47
C ALA A 141 3.46 -29.33 -9.10
N TYR A 142 2.15 -29.26 -8.86
CA TYR A 142 1.49 -28.03 -8.40
C TYR A 142 2.07 -27.49 -7.10
N LYS A 143 2.26 -28.35 -6.08
CA LYS A 143 2.89 -27.95 -4.82
C LYS A 143 4.31 -27.41 -5.02
N LYS A 144 5.09 -28.00 -5.93
CA LYS A 144 6.42 -27.48 -6.27
C LYS A 144 6.32 -26.13 -6.98
N ALA A 145 5.37 -25.98 -7.90
CA ALA A 145 5.19 -24.77 -8.70
C ALA A 145 4.84 -23.59 -7.79
N THR A 146 3.88 -23.77 -6.89
CA THR A 146 3.47 -22.72 -5.93
C THR A 146 4.62 -22.27 -5.04
N LEU A 147 5.52 -23.18 -4.62
CA LEU A 147 6.73 -22.81 -3.87
C LEU A 147 7.74 -22.01 -4.73
N CYS A 148 7.85 -22.30 -6.02
CA CYS A 148 8.76 -21.59 -6.90
C CYS A 148 8.32 -20.15 -7.16
N VAL A 149 7.00 -19.92 -7.28
CA VAL A 149 6.42 -18.59 -7.53
C VAL A 149 6.02 -17.83 -6.26
N HIS A 150 6.20 -18.44 -5.07
CA HIS A 150 5.83 -17.81 -3.81
C HIS A 150 6.75 -16.60 -3.49
N PRO A 151 6.21 -15.47 -3.00
CA PRO A 151 6.99 -14.26 -2.72
C PRO A 151 8.17 -14.50 -1.76
N ASP A 152 8.01 -15.37 -0.75
CA ASP A 152 9.11 -15.75 0.15
C ASP A 152 10.30 -16.35 -0.62
N LYS A 153 10.03 -17.22 -1.59
CA LYS A 153 11.10 -17.87 -2.35
C LYS A 153 11.76 -16.93 -3.35
N LEU A 154 10.99 -15.99 -3.90
CA LEU A 154 11.48 -14.90 -4.73
C LEU A 154 12.35 -13.93 -3.93
N GLN A 155 11.99 -13.64 -2.68
CA GLN A 155 12.76 -12.78 -1.79
C GLN A 155 14.11 -13.43 -1.44
N GLN A 156 14.14 -14.73 -1.16
CA GLN A 156 15.38 -15.48 -0.87
C GLN A 156 16.37 -15.51 -2.05
N ARG A 157 15.87 -15.40 -3.29
CA ARG A 157 16.69 -15.44 -4.52
C ARG A 157 17.04 -14.05 -5.07
N GLY A 158 16.59 -12.98 -4.44
CA GLY A 158 16.81 -11.62 -4.94
C GLY A 158 16.08 -11.33 -6.26
N ALA A 159 14.87 -11.87 -6.43
CA ALA A 159 14.11 -11.74 -7.67
C ALA A 159 13.85 -10.26 -8.04
N THR A 160 13.94 -9.97 -9.35
CA THR A 160 13.68 -8.64 -9.88
C THR A 160 12.20 -8.26 -9.76
N ILE A 161 11.88 -6.97 -9.88
CA ILE A 161 10.49 -6.49 -9.89
C ILE A 161 9.66 -7.22 -10.97
N GLN A 162 10.26 -7.46 -12.14
CA GLN A 162 9.62 -8.17 -13.26
C GLN A 162 9.30 -9.62 -12.90
N GLN A 163 10.27 -10.34 -12.32
CA GLN A 163 10.07 -11.73 -11.89
C GLN A 163 8.99 -11.84 -10.81
N LYS A 164 8.97 -10.91 -9.85
CA LYS A 164 7.92 -10.83 -8.82
C LYS A 164 6.54 -10.68 -9.45
N TYR A 165 6.40 -9.77 -10.42
CA TYR A 165 5.15 -9.54 -11.13
C TYR A 165 4.69 -10.78 -11.92
N ILE A 166 5.58 -11.37 -12.72
CA ILE A 166 5.26 -12.59 -13.49
C ILE A 166 4.82 -13.72 -12.55
N CYS A 167 5.57 -13.96 -11.47
CA CYS A 167 5.29 -15.04 -10.53
C CYS A 167 3.94 -14.84 -9.83
N GLU A 168 3.58 -13.60 -9.48
CA GLU A 168 2.26 -13.27 -8.93
C GLU A 168 1.13 -13.67 -9.89
N LYS A 169 1.21 -13.23 -11.15
CA LYS A 169 0.20 -13.58 -12.17
C LYS A 169 0.13 -15.08 -12.44
N VAL A 170 1.28 -15.74 -12.51
CA VAL A 170 1.38 -17.19 -12.71
C VAL A 170 0.79 -17.94 -11.50
N PHE A 171 1.00 -17.46 -10.28
CA PHE A 171 0.40 -18.06 -9.08
C PHE A 171 -1.12 -18.04 -9.14
N ASP A 172 -1.73 -16.93 -9.55
CA ASP A 172 -3.19 -16.82 -9.71
C ASP A 172 -3.72 -17.79 -10.77
N LEU A 173 -3.07 -17.88 -11.93
CA LEU A 173 -3.43 -18.82 -13.00
C LEU A 173 -3.33 -20.29 -12.53
N LEU A 174 -2.28 -20.62 -11.78
CA LEU A 174 -2.12 -21.96 -11.21
C LEU A 174 -3.22 -22.27 -10.18
N LYS A 175 -3.57 -21.30 -9.33
CA LYS A 175 -4.63 -21.44 -8.32
C LYS A 175 -6.00 -21.63 -8.97
N GLU A 176 -6.29 -20.88 -10.05
CA GLU A 176 -7.52 -21.03 -10.82
C GLU A 176 -7.59 -22.38 -11.54
N ALA A 177 -6.49 -22.83 -12.16
CA ALA A 177 -6.45 -24.14 -12.80
C ALA A 177 -6.55 -25.28 -11.78
N TRP A 178 -5.99 -25.09 -10.57
CA TRP A 178 -6.12 -26.03 -9.48
C TRP A 178 -7.56 -26.17 -8.98
N SER A 179 -8.32 -25.07 -8.88
CA SER A 179 -9.72 -25.14 -8.44
C SER A 179 -10.62 -25.90 -9.43
N LYS A 180 -10.27 -25.86 -10.73
CA LYS A 180 -10.93 -26.63 -11.80
C LYS A 180 -10.41 -28.07 -11.93
N PHE A 181 -9.26 -28.38 -11.33
CA PHE A 181 -8.68 -29.71 -11.38
C PHE A 181 -9.41 -30.65 -10.41
N SER A 182 -10.38 -31.41 -10.93
CA SER A 182 -11.03 -32.49 -10.20
C SER A 182 -10.11 -33.72 -10.13
N PRO A 183 -9.64 -34.13 -8.94
CA PRO A 183 -8.78 -35.31 -8.80
C PRO A 183 -9.53 -36.66 -8.90
N ASP A 184 -10.87 -36.63 -9.03
CA ASP A 184 -11.81 -37.74 -8.75
C ASP A 184 -12.57 -38.30 -9.97
N GLU A 185 -12.08 -38.08 -11.19
CA GLU A 185 -12.65 -38.74 -12.37
C GLU A 185 -11.83 -40.00 -12.73
N ARG A 186 -11.91 -41.03 -11.87
CA ARG A 186 -11.74 -42.46 -12.19
C ARG A 186 -11.93 -43.38 -10.99
#